data_AF-A0A920MDF9-F1
#
_entry.id   AF-A0A920MDF9-F1
#
_cell.length_a   1.000
_cell.length_b   1.000
_cell.length_c   1.000
_cell.angle_alpha   90.00
_cell.angle_beta   90.00
_cell.angle_gamma   90.00
#
_symmetry.space_group_name_H-M   'P 1'
#
loop_
_entity.id
_entity.type
_entity.pdbx_description
1 polymer ?
#
loop_
_entity_poly.entity_id
_entity_poly.type
_entity_poly.pdbx_seq_one_letter_code
_entity_poly.pdbx_strand_id
1 'polypeptide(L)'
;MTITNNTGGGQPVSMENLKSTKKLCEKYNKMLLLDACRFAENAWFVSQREEDYKGVEIRDITKEAFRLADGCTISLKKDGFGNIGGILAFNDDQLAEASRNLLILP
;
A
#
# COMPACT_ATOMS: atom_id res chain seq x y z
N MET A 1 2.40 6.16 -3.35
CA MET A 1 3.71 5.59 -2.97
C MET A 1 3.73 4.12 -3.33
N THR A 2 4.82 3.61 -3.90
CA THR A 2 4.95 2.21 -4.32
C THR A 2 5.71 1.40 -3.29
N ILE A 3 5.13 0.28 -2.84
CA ILE A 3 5.72 -0.62 -1.83
C ILE A 3 5.70 -2.08 -2.34
N THR A 4 6.84 -2.74 -2.55
CA THR A 4 8.23 -2.24 -2.66
C THR A 4 8.47 -1.41 -3.93
N ASN A 5 9.46 -0.50 -3.94
CA ASN A 5 9.75 0.36 -5.10
C ASN A 5 10.35 -0.45 -6.27
N ASN A 6 9.49 -0.86 -7.21
CA ASN A 6 9.88 -1.67 -8.36
C ASN A 6 10.96 -1.02 -9.23
N THR A 7 10.86 0.28 -9.51
CA THR A 7 11.84 1.00 -10.34
C THR A 7 13.19 1.11 -9.64
N GLY A 8 13.19 1.18 -8.31
CA GLY A 8 14.39 1.16 -7.48
C GLY A 8 15.00 -0.24 -7.29
N GLY A 9 14.56 -1.26 -8.03
CA GLY A 9 15.03 -2.63 -7.87
C GLY A 9 14.36 -3.41 -6.72
N GLY A 10 13.12 -3.05 -6.37
CA GLY A 10 12.35 -3.73 -5.32
C GLY A 10 12.76 -3.35 -3.90
N GLN A 11 13.36 -2.18 -3.71
CA GLN A 11 13.78 -1.73 -2.38
C GLN A 11 12.57 -1.45 -1.48
N PRO A 12 12.64 -1.82 -0.18
CA PRO A 12 11.56 -1.57 0.75
C PRO A 12 11.44 -0.10 1.10
N VAL A 13 10.23 0.30 1.44
CA VAL A 13 9.93 1.58 2.07
C VAL A 13 9.76 1.35 3.57
N SER A 14 10.45 2.17 4.37
CA SER A 14 10.34 2.10 5.82
C SER A 14 9.00 2.62 6.34
N MET A 15 8.60 2.13 7.52
CA MET A 15 7.38 2.61 8.17
C MET A 15 7.49 4.08 8.59
N GLU A 16 8.68 4.53 8.97
CA GLU A 16 8.93 5.96 9.24
C GLU A 16 8.67 6.83 7.99
N ASN A 17 9.10 6.37 6.80
CA ASN A 17 8.88 7.08 5.55
C ASN A 17 7.37 7.16 5.21
N LEU A 18 6.64 6.06 5.39
CA LEU A 18 5.18 6.02 5.23
C LEU A 18 4.49 7.01 6.18
N LYS A 19 4.82 6.95 7.48
CA LYS A 19 4.26 7.84 8.52
C LYS A 19 4.54 9.32 8.21
N SER A 20 5.78 9.64 7.82
CA SER A 20 6.18 11.01 7.51
C SER A 20 5.49 11.53 6.24
N THR A 21 5.34 10.67 5.24
CA THR A 21 4.64 11.03 4.00
C THR A 21 3.15 11.24 4.26
N LYS A 22 2.51 10.39 5.07
CA LYS A 22 1.09 10.59 5.45
C LYS A 22 0.89 11.94 6.14
N LYS A 23 1.73 12.29 7.12
CA LYS A 23 1.67 13.61 7.78
C LYS A 23 1.83 14.77 6.80
N LEU A 24 2.70 14.63 5.79
CA LEU A 24 2.90 15.64 4.76
C LEU A 24 1.65 15.77 3.86
N CYS A 25 1.09 14.65 3.43
CA CYS A 25 -0.14 14.58 2.65
C CYS A 25 -1.32 15.23 3.39
N GLU A 26 -1.49 14.93 4.69
CA GLU A 26 -2.50 15.54 5.56
C GLU A 26 -2.33 17.06 5.65
N LYS A 27 -1.10 17.54 5.86
CA LYS A 27 -0.78 18.98 5.92
C LYS A 27 -1.23 19.74 4.68
N TYR A 28 -1.15 19.12 3.50
CA TYR A 28 -1.50 19.75 2.22
C TYR A 28 -2.84 19.28 1.65
N ASN A 29 -3.64 18.56 2.45
CA ASN A 29 -4.92 17.98 2.05
C ASN A 29 -4.82 17.20 0.73
N LYS A 30 -3.82 16.33 0.62
CA LYS A 30 -3.61 15.41 -0.51
C LYS A 30 -3.81 13.97 -0.08
N MET A 31 -4.38 13.17 -0.96
CA MET A 31 -4.50 11.73 -0.74
C MET A 31 -3.14 11.05 -0.85
N LEU A 32 -2.90 10.08 0.03
CA LEU A 32 -1.81 9.11 -0.10
C LEU A 32 -2.39 7.78 -0.60
N LEU A 33 -2.11 7.44 -1.86
CA LEU A 33 -2.46 6.13 -2.42
C LEU A 33 -1.25 5.21 -2.44
N LEU A 34 -1.44 3.92 -2.12
CA LEU A 34 -0.40 2.91 -2.25
C LEU A 34 -0.51 2.15 -3.58
N ASP A 35 0.59 2.03 -4.31
CA ASP A 35 0.79 0.89 -5.20
C ASP A 35 1.37 -0.23 -4.33
N ALA A 36 0.49 -1.15 -3.96
CA ALA A 36 0.74 -2.18 -2.98
C ALA A 36 0.86 -3.55 -3.64
N CYS A 37 1.43 -3.65 -4.85
CA CYS A 37 1.61 -4.94 -5.50
C CYS A 37 2.54 -5.90 -4.72
N ARG A 38 3.52 -5.39 -3.97
CA ARG A 38 4.49 -6.18 -3.20
C ARG A 38 4.48 -5.83 -1.71
N PHE A 39 3.27 -5.69 -1.16
CA PHE A 39 3.05 -5.22 0.20
C PHE A 39 3.60 -6.18 1.26
N ALA A 40 3.50 -7.49 1.04
CA ALA A 40 3.93 -8.51 1.98
C ALA A 40 5.46 -8.64 1.98
N GLU A 41 6.10 -8.54 0.81
CA GLU A 41 7.56 -8.42 0.71
C GLU A 41 8.08 -7.18 1.46
N ASN A 42 7.39 -6.03 1.31
CA ASN A 42 7.77 -4.81 2.03
C ASN A 42 7.66 -5.00 3.54
N ALA A 43 6.54 -5.54 4.02
CA ALA A 43 6.33 -5.83 5.44
C ALA A 43 7.35 -6.84 5.99
N TRP A 44 7.74 -7.84 5.18
CA TRP A 44 8.82 -8.75 5.53
C TRP A 44 10.13 -8.00 5.73
N PHE A 45 10.55 -7.14 4.78
CA PHE A 45 11.77 -6.34 4.97
C PHE A 45 11.72 -5.44 6.21
N VAL A 46 10.58 -4.81 6.49
CA VAL A 46 10.38 -4.01 7.70
C VAL A 46 10.61 -4.86 8.95
N SER A 47 9.99 -6.05 9.03
CA SER A 47 10.16 -6.96 10.18
C SER A 47 11.62 -7.40 10.41
N GLN A 48 12.42 -7.46 9.34
CA GLN A 48 13.82 -7.89 9.40
C GLN A 48 14.79 -6.75 9.70
N ARG A 49 14.46 -5.52 9.29
CA ARG A 49 15.41 -4.40 9.23
C ARG A 49 15.10 -3.26 10.20
N GLU A 50 13.85 -3.12 10.63
CA GLU A 50 13.45 -2.07 11.58
C GLU A 50 13.35 -2.66 12.99
N GLU A 51 14.10 -2.09 13.93
CA GLU A 51 14.17 -2.57 15.33
C GLU A 51 12.79 -2.60 15.99
N ASP A 52 11.99 -1.55 15.76
CA ASP A 52 10.65 -1.37 16.34
C ASP A 52 9.62 -2.42 15.85
N TYR A 53 9.94 -3.15 14.77
CA TYR A 53 9.07 -4.17 14.18
C TYR A 53 9.62 -5.60 14.30
N LYS A 54 10.72 -5.80 15.04
CA LYS A 54 11.23 -7.14 15.28
C LYS A 54 10.21 -7.98 16.03
N GLY A 55 9.91 -9.15 15.47
CA GLY A 55 8.93 -10.08 16.02
C GLY A 55 7.47 -9.66 15.85
N VAL A 56 7.19 -8.54 15.17
CA VAL A 56 5.82 -8.18 14.78
C VAL A 56 5.40 -9.02 13.57
N GLU A 57 4.19 -9.56 13.62
CA GLU A 57 3.62 -10.34 12.54
C GLU A 57 3.52 -9.53 11.24
N ILE A 58 3.91 -10.13 10.12
CA ILE A 58 3.89 -9.49 8.78
C ILE A 58 2.51 -8.90 8.47
N ARG A 59 1.44 -9.61 8.89
CA ARG A 59 0.06 -9.17 8.73
C ARG A 59 -0.21 -7.85 9.45
N ASP A 60 0.36 -7.63 10.62
CA ASP A 60 0.09 -6.43 11.41
C ASP A 60 0.90 -5.23 10.90
N ILE A 61 2.15 -5.44 10.47
CA ILE A 61 2.94 -4.44 9.73
C ILE A 61 2.20 -4.02 8.45
N THR A 62 1.69 -5.01 7.71
CA THR A 62 0.89 -4.77 6.51
C THR A 62 -0.33 -3.92 6.81
N LYS A 63 -1.13 -4.28 7.83
CA LYS A 63 -2.32 -3.50 8.22
C LYS A 63 -1.95 -2.07 8.59
N GLU A 64 -0.85 -1.86 9.32
CA GLU A 64 -0.39 -0.53 9.67
C GLU A 64 -0.05 0.28 8.42
N ALA A 65 0.69 -0.30 7.46
CA ALA A 65 1.01 0.36 6.19
C ALA A 65 -0.26 0.77 5.42
N PHE A 66 -1.25 -0.13 5.31
CA PHE A 66 -2.52 0.20 4.65
C PHE A 66 -3.34 1.25 5.40
N ARG A 67 -3.31 1.26 6.75
CA ARG A 67 -3.99 2.29 7.57
C ARG A 67 -3.41 3.69 7.38
N LEU A 68 -2.16 3.81 6.95
CA LEU A 68 -1.52 5.09 6.64
C LEU A 68 -1.95 5.66 5.27
N ALA A 69 -2.69 4.90 4.46
CA ALA A 69 -3.09 5.28 3.13
C ALA A 69 -4.61 5.53 3.03
N ASP A 70 -4.99 6.37 2.06
CA ASP A 70 -6.38 6.72 1.75
C ASP A 70 -7.01 5.74 0.73
N GLY A 71 -6.18 4.88 0.15
CA GLY A 71 -6.56 3.86 -0.81
C GLY A 71 -5.34 3.16 -1.40
N CYS A 72 -5.58 2.18 -2.26
CA CYS A 72 -4.52 1.43 -2.92
C CYS A 72 -4.93 0.85 -4.27
N THR A 73 -3.91 0.54 -5.07
CA THR A 73 -3.97 -0.37 -6.20
C THR A 73 -3.10 -1.58 -5.91
N ILE A 74 -3.58 -2.77 -6.26
CA ILE A 74 -2.86 -4.04 -6.07
C ILE A 74 -2.98 -4.87 -7.33
N SER A 75 -1.85 -5.33 -7.87
CA SER A 75 -1.83 -6.46 -8.79
C SER A 75 -1.71 -7.75 -7.99
N LEU A 76 -2.75 -8.58 -8.00
CA LEU A 76 -2.76 -9.86 -7.27
C LEU A 76 -1.83 -10.91 -7.90
N LYS A 77 -1.24 -10.57 -9.06
CA LYS A 77 -0.23 -11.39 -9.75
C LYS A 77 1.13 -11.47 -9.05
N LYS A 78 1.30 -10.72 -7.96
CA LYS A 78 2.53 -10.66 -7.17
C LYS A 78 2.27 -11.29 -5.81
N ASP A 79 2.22 -10.52 -4.73
CA ASP A 79 1.99 -11.02 -3.37
C ASP A 79 0.59 -11.60 -3.15
N GLY A 80 -0.32 -11.40 -4.10
CA GLY A 80 -1.64 -12.05 -4.11
C GLY A 80 -1.63 -13.50 -4.59
N PHE A 81 -0.49 -14.02 -5.08
CA PHE A 81 -0.33 -15.39 -5.61
C PHE A 81 -1.35 -15.82 -6.68
N GLY A 82 -2.00 -14.86 -7.34
CA GLY A 82 -2.94 -15.13 -8.43
C GLY A 82 -2.26 -15.16 -9.79
N ASN A 83 -2.80 -15.91 -10.75
CA ASN A 83 -2.35 -15.81 -12.15
C ASN A 83 -2.91 -14.56 -12.85
N ILE A 84 -4.03 -14.04 -12.34
CA ILE A 84 -4.73 -12.83 -12.77
C ILE A 84 -5.39 -12.15 -11.57
N GLY A 85 -5.82 -10.90 -11.74
CA GLY A 85 -6.61 -10.16 -10.77
C GLY A 85 -5.92 -8.87 -10.29
N GLY A 86 -6.76 -7.92 -9.90
CA GLY A 86 -6.31 -6.67 -9.30
C GLY A 86 -7.36 -6.12 -8.34
N ILE A 87 -6.93 -5.25 -7.44
CA ILE A 87 -7.78 -4.56 -6.49
C ILE A 87 -7.55 -3.06 -6.65
N LEU A 88 -8.66 -2.32 -6.67
CA LEU A 88 -8.72 -0.89 -6.45
C LEU A 88 -9.57 -0.66 -5.21
N ALA A 89 -9.00 -0.02 -4.18
CA ALA A 89 -9.70 0.22 -2.92
C ALA A 89 -9.47 1.66 -2.45
N PHE A 90 -10.51 2.25 -1.86
CA PHE A 90 -10.49 3.58 -1.28
C PHE A 90 -11.21 3.56 0.06
N ASN A 91 -10.83 4.45 0.96
CA ASN A 91 -11.57 4.70 2.20
C ASN A 91 -12.79 5.61 1.97
N ASP A 92 -12.82 6.35 0.84
CA ASP A 92 -13.92 7.23 0.45
C ASP A 92 -14.95 6.47 -0.40
N ASP A 93 -16.18 6.37 0.11
CA ASP A 93 -17.28 5.63 -0.53
C ASP A 93 -17.69 6.24 -1.87
N GLN A 94 -17.65 7.57 -2.01
CA GLN A 94 -18.02 8.26 -3.25
C GLN A 94 -16.98 8.00 -4.34
N LEU A 95 -15.70 8.04 -3.98
CA LEU A 95 -14.61 7.72 -4.91
C LEU A 95 -14.66 6.24 -5.32
N ALA A 96 -14.96 5.34 -4.38
CA ALA A 96 -15.15 3.93 -4.66
C ALA A 96 -16.34 3.70 -5.62
N GLU A 97 -17.46 4.40 -5.43
CA GLU A 97 -18.63 4.33 -6.30
C GLU A 97 -18.34 4.88 -7.70
N ALA A 98 -17.75 6.08 -7.80
CA ALA A 98 -17.36 6.66 -9.07
C ALA A 98 -16.40 5.74 -9.84
N SER A 99 -15.45 5.12 -9.14
CA SER A 99 -14.53 4.16 -9.74
C SER A 99 -15.23 2.90 -10.24
N ARG A 100 -16.18 2.34 -9.47
CA ARG A 100 -17.00 1.19 -9.92
C ARG A 100 -17.77 1.52 -11.20
N ASN A 101 -18.35 2.71 -11.28
CA ASN A 101 -19.07 3.15 -12.47
C ASN A 101 -18.13 3.22 -13.68
N LEU A 102 -16.93 3.78 -13.54
CA LEU A 102 -15.94 3.84 -14.63
C LEU A 102 -15.50 2.47 -15.13
N LEU A 103 -15.47 1.44 -14.27
CA LEU A 103 -15.03 0.09 -14.64
C LEU A 103 -16.04 -0.69 -15.51
N ILE A 104 -17.29 -0.21 -15.60
CA ILE A 104 -18.35 -0.84 -16.40
C ILE A 104 -18.75 -0.01 -17.63
N LEU A 105 -18.14 1.17 -17.82
CA LEU A 105 -18.35 1.97 -19.01
C LEU A 105 -17.57 1.37 -20.20
N PRO A 106 -18.19 1.29 -21.39
CA PRO A 106 -17.58 0.70 -22.58
C PRO A 106 -16.51 1.60 -23.22
#